data_AF-A0A820ITR4-F1
#
_entry.id   AF-A0A820ITR4-F1
#
_cell.length_a   1.000
_cell.length_b   1.000
_cell.length_c   1.000
_cell.angle_alpha   90.00
_cell.angle_beta   90.00
_cell.angle_gamma   90.00
#
_symmetry.space_group_name_H-M   'P 1'
#
loop_
_entity.id
_entity.type
_entity.pdbx_description
1 polymer ?
#
loop_
_entity_poly.entity_id
_entity_poly.type
_entity_poly.pdbx_seq_one_letter_code
_entity_poly.pdbx_strand_id
1 'polypeptide(L)'
;FKRYRQEYDETTITEIQIMYRMHLLSIFGFYSNLLIKFVSLIKPYQNMNHFFDFIQLFNDNKCILAVNITTTTTKIENLIESLLKLIHKCLVCLGDLSRYLSEYDGCIQTAEKYYTMAVLLDPEIGMPLNQLGTLCGRSNVNCDAAFFYLLCLSTTHPFDGAKDNLQMLFERNERRFLEFNKQQTKNRNDKTSNREIRRFLVEFLHVTHQLLESNNM
;
A
#
# COMPACT_ATOMS: atom_id res chain seq x y z
N PHE A 1 -16.11 -1.43 -14.28
CA PHE A 1 -17.04 -0.61 -15.10
C PHE A 1 -17.00 -0.83 -16.62
N LYS A 2 -15.91 -1.30 -17.26
CA LYS A 2 -15.89 -1.51 -18.74
C LYS A 2 -16.96 -2.49 -19.25
N ARG A 3 -17.29 -3.53 -18.47
CA ARG A 3 -18.33 -4.52 -18.78
C ARG A 3 -19.75 -3.93 -18.71
N TYR A 4 -20.03 -3.10 -17.70
CA TYR A 4 -21.35 -2.47 -17.48
C TYR A 4 -21.69 -1.38 -18.51
N ARG A 5 -20.70 -0.74 -19.12
CA ARG A 5 -20.90 0.22 -20.21
C ARG A 5 -21.53 -0.36 -21.48
N GLN A 6 -21.56 -1.68 -21.61
CA GLN A 6 -22.17 -2.36 -22.75
C GLN A 6 -23.63 -2.73 -22.51
N GLU A 7 -24.11 -2.63 -21.27
CA GLU A 7 -25.37 -3.23 -20.82
C GLU A 7 -26.35 -2.20 -20.23
N TYR A 8 -25.86 -1.03 -19.81
CA TYR A 8 -26.65 0.02 -19.17
C TYR A 8 -26.40 1.38 -19.83
N ASP A 9 -27.39 2.28 -19.75
CA ASP A 9 -27.24 3.66 -20.20
C ASP A 9 -26.28 4.46 -19.30
N GLU A 10 -25.81 5.61 -19.82
CA GLU A 10 -24.83 6.44 -19.09
C GLU A 10 -25.36 6.97 -17.75
N THR A 11 -26.67 7.24 -17.68
CA THR A 11 -27.33 7.72 -16.47
C THR A 11 -27.27 6.67 -15.36
N THR A 12 -27.69 5.43 -15.64
CA THR A 12 -27.67 4.33 -14.69
C THR A 12 -26.25 4.03 -14.21
N ILE A 13 -25.27 4.07 -15.11
CA ILE A 13 -23.86 3.86 -14.76
C ILE A 13 -23.36 4.94 -13.81
N THR A 14 -23.75 6.19 -14.06
CA THR A 14 -23.38 7.33 -13.21
C THR A 14 -24.01 7.19 -11.83
N GLU A 15 -25.29 6.82 -11.74
CA GLU A 15 -25.99 6.57 -10.48
C GLU A 15 -25.31 5.48 -9.66
N ILE A 16 -24.96 4.34 -10.29
CA ILE A 16 -24.25 3.24 -9.63
C ILE A 16 -22.88 3.71 -9.12
N GLN A 17 -22.14 4.50 -9.90
CA GLN A 17 -20.85 5.04 -9.48
C GLN A 17 -20.97 5.98 -8.27
N ILE A 18 -22.00 6.83 -8.25
CA ILE A 18 -22.29 7.71 -7.12
C ILE A 18 -22.64 6.88 -5.89
N MET A 19 -23.56 5.93 -6.01
CA MET A 19 -23.96 5.06 -4.89
C MET A 19 -22.78 4.29 -4.31
N TYR A 20 -21.94 3.71 -5.18
CA TYR A 20 -20.73 3.00 -4.76
C TYR A 20 -19.73 3.92 -4.05
N ARG A 21 -19.48 5.13 -4.60
CA ARG A 21 -18.60 6.12 -3.97
C ARG A 21 -19.13 6.56 -2.61
N MET A 22 -20.44 6.81 -2.48
CA MET A 22 -21.06 7.18 -1.21
C MET A 22 -20.96 6.04 -0.19
N HIS A 23 -21.11 4.80 -0.63
CA HIS A 23 -20.91 3.63 0.23
C HIS A 23 -19.46 3.54 0.72
N LEU A 24 -18.46 3.70 -0.16
CA LEU A 24 -17.04 3.73 0.22
C LEU A 24 -16.75 4.83 1.24
N LEU A 25 -17.28 6.05 1.04
CA LEU A 25 -17.11 7.17 1.97
C LEU A 25 -17.73 6.89 3.34
N SER A 26 -18.91 6.25 3.38
CA SER A 26 -19.55 5.82 4.63
C SER A 26 -18.69 4.81 5.39
N ILE A 27 -18.16 3.80 4.69
CA ILE A 27 -17.27 2.80 5.30
C ILE A 27 -15.96 3.46 5.77
N PHE A 28 -15.40 4.38 4.98
CA PHE A 28 -14.21 5.13 5.36
C PHE A 28 -14.43 5.89 6.66
N GLY A 29 -15.53 6.64 6.77
CA GLY A 29 -15.88 7.36 8.00
C GLY A 29 -16.03 6.43 9.21
N PHE A 30 -16.65 5.26 9.03
CA PHE A 30 -16.78 4.25 10.08
C PHE A 30 -15.41 3.77 10.60
N TYR A 31 -14.51 3.33 9.71
CA TYR A 31 -13.18 2.85 10.12
C TYR A 31 -12.28 3.96 10.66
N SER A 32 -12.39 5.19 10.15
CA SER A 32 -11.67 6.35 10.69
C SER A 32 -12.07 6.64 12.13
N ASN A 33 -13.38 6.63 12.43
CA ASN A 33 -13.88 6.81 13.79
C ASN A 33 -13.44 5.68 14.73
N LEU A 34 -13.45 4.44 14.23
CA LEU A 34 -13.00 3.28 14.98
C LEU A 34 -11.50 3.37 15.32
N LEU A 35 -10.68 3.79 14.35
CA LEU A 35 -9.25 4.03 14.52
C LEU A 35 -8.98 5.08 15.61
N ILE A 36 -9.64 6.25 15.54
CA ILE A 36 -9.50 7.30 16.56
C ILE A 36 -9.85 6.76 17.95
N LYS A 37 -10.95 6.01 18.06
CA LYS A 37 -11.40 5.43 19.32
C LYS A 37 -10.35 4.48 19.89
N PHE A 38 -9.82 3.56 19.09
CA PHE A 38 -8.78 2.64 19.56
C PHE A 38 -7.49 3.35 19.95
N VAL A 39 -7.03 4.32 19.15
CA VAL A 39 -5.85 5.15 19.46
C VAL A 39 -6.03 5.89 20.78
N SER A 40 -7.20 6.50 21.02
CA SER A 40 -7.49 7.20 22.28
C SER A 40 -7.46 6.30 23.52
N LEU A 41 -7.80 5.00 23.36
CA LEU A 41 -7.77 4.03 24.44
C LEU A 41 -6.35 3.60 24.81
N ILE A 42 -5.42 3.56 23.85
CA ILE A 42 -4.03 3.14 24.07
C ILE A 42 -3.15 4.31 24.54
N LYS A 43 -3.44 5.54 24.11
CA LYS A 43 -2.62 6.73 24.38
C LYS A 43 -2.15 6.90 25.84
N PRO A 44 -2.97 6.61 26.88
CA PRO A 44 -2.53 6.71 28.27
C PRO A 44 -1.46 5.68 28.69
N TYR A 45 -1.33 4.57 27.96
CA TYR A 45 -0.55 3.39 28.37
C TYR A 45 0.75 3.21 27.57
N GLN A 46 0.94 3.91 26.45
CA GLN A 46 2.14 3.80 25.64
C GLN A 46 2.79 5.16 25.39
N ASN A 47 4.13 5.21 25.50
CA ASN A 47 4.93 6.39 25.19
C ASN A 47 5.17 6.58 23.68
N MET A 48 4.22 6.14 22.83
CA MET A 48 4.27 6.26 21.36
C MET A 48 3.59 7.56 20.90
N ASN A 49 3.84 8.66 21.63
CA ASN A 49 3.12 9.91 21.44
C ASN A 49 3.22 10.41 19.99
N HIS A 50 4.41 10.35 19.37
CA HIS A 50 4.60 10.83 17.99
C HIS A 50 3.82 10.04 16.92
N PHE A 51 3.72 8.72 17.05
CA PHE A 51 2.98 7.88 16.10
C PHE A 51 1.46 8.13 16.22
N PHE A 52 0.95 8.17 17.45
CA PHE A 52 -0.47 8.41 17.69
C PHE A 52 -0.88 9.86 17.43
N ASP A 53 0.00 10.83 17.70
CA ASP A 53 -0.22 12.23 17.36
C ASP A 53 -0.24 12.42 15.83
N PHE A 54 0.60 11.70 15.08
CA PHE A 54 0.56 11.69 13.61
C PHE A 54 -0.77 11.11 13.08
N ILE A 55 -1.26 10.00 13.64
CA ILE A 55 -2.57 9.44 13.29
C ILE A 55 -3.70 10.42 13.62
N GLN A 56 -3.62 11.12 14.75
CA GLN A 56 -4.68 12.00 15.21
C GLN A 56 -4.70 13.37 14.49
N LEU A 57 -3.53 13.91 14.12
CA LEU A 57 -3.39 15.05 13.21
C LEU A 57 -4.00 14.77 11.84
N PHE A 58 -4.00 13.51 11.41
CA PHE A 58 -4.58 13.12 10.12
C PHE A 58 -6.11 13.04 10.13
N ASN A 59 -6.74 13.07 11.31
CA ASN A 59 -8.15 12.71 11.46
C ASN A 59 -9.04 13.83 12.03
N ASP A 60 -8.48 15.05 12.23
CA ASP A 60 -9.09 16.34 12.64
C ASP A 60 -10.11 16.38 13.80
N ASN A 61 -10.49 15.23 14.35
CA ASN A 61 -11.53 15.11 15.34
C ASN A 61 -10.90 14.72 16.68
N LYS A 62 -10.74 15.72 17.55
CA LYS A 62 -10.44 15.55 18.98
C LYS A 62 -11.54 14.71 19.63
N CYS A 63 -11.32 13.41 19.79
CA CYS A 63 -12.16 12.57 20.64
C CYS A 63 -11.55 12.51 22.05
N ILE A 64 -12.23 13.11 23.02
CA ILE A 64 -11.88 13.08 24.44
C ILE A 64 -12.76 12.00 25.07
N LEU A 65 -12.24 10.79 25.21
CA LEU A 65 -12.84 9.75 26.05
C LEU A 65 -11.73 9.12 26.89
N ALA A 66 -11.55 9.65 28.10
CA ALA A 66 -10.71 9.04 29.12
C ALA A 66 -11.46 7.83 29.69
N VAL A 67 -11.05 6.62 29.32
CA VAL A 67 -11.54 5.39 29.96
C VAL A 67 -10.58 5.05 31.10
N ASN A 68 -11.06 5.17 32.33
CA ASN A 68 -10.33 4.76 33.53
C ASN A 68 -10.41 3.24 33.66
N ILE A 69 -9.39 2.51 33.21
CA ILE A 69 -9.32 1.05 33.36
C ILE A 69 -8.54 0.72 34.63
N THR A 70 -9.25 0.32 35.68
CA THR A 70 -8.68 -0.27 36.91
C THR A 70 -8.53 -1.78 36.75
N THR A 71 -7.45 -2.27 36.13
CA THR A 71 -7.20 -3.72 36.02
C THR A 71 -5.72 -4.10 36.22
N THR A 72 -5.49 -5.37 36.56
CA THR A 72 -4.17 -6.00 36.76
C THR A 72 -3.28 -5.88 35.52
N THR A 73 -1.98 -5.62 35.72
CA THR A 73 -0.97 -5.37 34.68
C THR A 73 -1.02 -6.33 33.48
N THR A 74 -1.10 -7.64 33.72
CA THR A 74 -1.13 -8.67 32.65
C THR A 74 -2.39 -8.65 31.78
N LYS A 75 -3.55 -8.21 32.31
CA LYS A 75 -4.78 -8.07 31.51
C LYS A 75 -4.76 -6.83 30.64
N ILE A 76 -4.12 -5.76 31.11
CA ILE A 76 -3.94 -4.52 30.36
C ILE A 76 -3.02 -4.75 29.17
N GLU A 77 -1.91 -5.48 29.36
CA GLU A 77 -0.97 -5.81 28.29
C GLU A 77 -1.65 -6.58 27.14
N ASN A 78 -2.39 -7.65 27.46
CA ASN A 78 -3.15 -8.42 26.46
C ASN A 78 -4.21 -7.59 25.73
N LEU A 79 -4.85 -6.65 26.43
CA LEU A 79 -5.82 -5.73 25.84
C LEU A 79 -5.13 -4.76 24.87
N ILE A 80 -3.99 -4.19 25.26
CA ILE A 80 -3.21 -3.28 24.41
C ILE A 80 -2.76 -4.00 23.15
N GLU A 81 -2.20 -5.21 23.27
CA GLU A 81 -1.78 -6.02 22.11
C GLU A 81 -2.96 -6.27 21.14
N SER A 82 -4.13 -6.61 21.70
CA SER A 82 -5.35 -6.81 20.92
C SER A 82 -5.81 -5.53 20.21
N LEU A 83 -5.73 -4.37 20.89
CA LEU A 83 -6.09 -3.08 20.31
C LEU A 83 -5.10 -2.66 19.21
N LEU A 84 -3.80 -2.89 19.38
CA LEU A 84 -2.81 -2.61 18.32
C LEU A 84 -3.09 -3.43 17.06
N LYS A 85 -3.45 -4.72 17.21
CA LYS A 85 -3.88 -5.57 16.09
C LYS A 85 -5.14 -5.01 15.39
N LEU A 86 -6.09 -4.47 16.15
CA LEU A 86 -7.28 -3.83 15.59
C LEU A 86 -6.97 -2.50 14.89
N ILE A 87 -6.08 -1.69 15.44
CA ILE A 87 -5.58 -0.45 14.82
C ILE A 87 -4.90 -0.79 13.49
N HIS A 88 -4.01 -1.79 13.47
CA HIS A 88 -3.34 -2.25 12.25
C HIS A 88 -4.36 -2.63 11.18
N LYS A 89 -5.38 -3.44 11.52
CA LYS A 89 -6.46 -3.81 10.59
C LYS A 89 -7.24 -2.58 10.08
N CYS A 90 -7.53 -1.61 10.95
CA CYS A 90 -8.21 -0.38 10.53
C CYS A 90 -7.36 0.43 9.54
N LEU A 91 -6.06 0.57 9.79
CA LEU A 91 -5.14 1.28 8.90
C LEU A 91 -5.09 0.63 7.52
N VAL A 92 -4.99 -0.71 7.47
CA VAL A 92 -5.07 -1.47 6.22
C VAL A 92 -6.38 -1.20 5.48
N CYS A 93 -7.52 -1.36 6.15
CA CYS A 93 -8.83 -1.14 5.53
C CYS A 93 -8.99 0.29 5.02
N LEU A 94 -8.51 1.29 5.76
CA LEU A 94 -8.51 2.68 5.33
C LEU A 94 -7.59 2.91 4.12
N GLY A 95 -6.46 2.20 4.04
CA GLY A 95 -5.60 2.17 2.86
C GLY A 95 -6.33 1.60 1.63
N ASP A 96 -7.04 0.48 1.79
CA ASP A 96 -7.81 -0.14 0.70
C ASP A 96 -8.94 0.78 0.22
N LEU A 97 -9.71 1.35 1.15
CA LEU A 97 -10.79 2.28 0.85
C LEU A 97 -10.27 3.53 0.14
N SER A 98 -9.16 4.10 0.62
CA SER A 98 -8.51 5.25 -0.01
C SER A 98 -8.04 4.90 -1.42
N ARG A 99 -7.51 3.70 -1.64
CA ARG A 99 -7.10 3.25 -2.97
C ARG A 99 -8.31 3.15 -3.90
N TYR A 100 -9.43 2.56 -3.46
CA TYR A 100 -10.64 2.50 -4.28
C TYR A 100 -11.23 3.88 -4.56
N LEU A 101 -11.19 4.79 -3.59
CA LEU A 101 -11.60 6.19 -3.77
C LEU A 101 -10.67 6.95 -4.73
N SER A 102 -9.38 6.61 -4.77
CA SER A 102 -8.41 7.23 -5.68
C SER A 102 -8.71 6.99 -7.16
N GLU A 103 -9.49 5.96 -7.50
CA GLU A 103 -10.00 5.78 -8.87
C GLU A 103 -10.96 6.90 -9.30
N TYR A 104 -11.55 7.64 -8.35
CA TYR A 104 -12.48 8.74 -8.58
C TYR A 104 -11.83 10.12 -8.46
N ASP A 105 -10.95 10.33 -7.48
CA ASP A 105 -10.35 11.65 -7.19
C ASP A 105 -8.87 11.76 -7.61
N GLY A 106 -8.21 10.65 -7.96
CA GLY A 106 -6.80 10.59 -8.35
C GLY A 106 -5.80 10.68 -7.20
N CYS A 107 -6.24 10.68 -5.94
CA CYS A 107 -5.39 10.94 -4.77
C CYS A 107 -4.90 9.65 -4.10
N ILE A 108 -3.76 9.13 -4.56
CA ILE A 108 -3.17 7.89 -4.04
C ILE A 108 -2.44 8.10 -2.70
N GLN A 109 -2.02 9.34 -2.40
CA GLN A 109 -1.19 9.69 -1.24
C GLN A 109 -1.85 9.32 0.09
N THR A 110 -3.18 9.36 0.16
CA THR A 110 -3.91 8.96 1.36
C THR A 110 -3.78 7.46 1.62
N ALA A 111 -3.89 6.64 0.57
CA ALA A 111 -3.71 5.19 0.68
C ALA A 111 -2.27 4.85 1.10
N GLU A 112 -1.28 5.49 0.49
CA GLU A 112 0.14 5.31 0.79
C GLU A 112 0.44 5.59 2.28
N LYS A 113 -0.11 6.67 2.83
CA LYS A 113 0.05 7.02 4.24
C LYS A 113 -0.53 5.95 5.16
N TYR A 114 -1.73 5.47 4.88
CA TYR A 114 -2.37 4.43 5.70
C TYR A 114 -1.58 3.11 5.70
N TYR A 115 -1.12 2.66 4.53
CA TYR A 115 -0.27 1.48 4.47
C TYR A 115 1.08 1.69 5.15
N THR A 116 1.69 2.86 5.00
CA THR A 116 2.94 3.20 5.69
C THR A 116 2.77 3.15 7.20
N MET A 117 1.67 3.72 7.73
CA MET A 117 1.34 3.64 9.15
C MET A 117 1.11 2.20 9.62
N ALA A 118 0.51 1.34 8.79
CA ALA A 118 0.35 -0.07 9.10
C ALA A 118 1.71 -0.79 9.20
N VAL A 119 2.63 -0.56 8.25
CA VAL A 119 4.00 -1.11 8.30
C VAL A 119 4.77 -0.64 9.53
N LEU A 120 4.65 0.64 9.89
CA LEU A 120 5.32 1.19 11.08
C LEU A 120 4.77 0.61 12.38
N LEU A 121 3.50 0.21 12.40
CA LEU A 121 2.86 -0.38 13.57
C LEU A 121 3.23 -1.86 13.73
N ASP A 122 3.27 -2.60 12.61
CA ASP A 122 3.62 -4.02 12.59
C ASP A 122 4.42 -4.36 11.32
N PRO A 123 5.77 -4.34 11.39
CA PRO A 123 6.62 -4.59 10.23
C PRO A 123 6.71 -6.08 9.84
N GLU A 124 6.18 -6.99 10.67
CA GLU A 124 6.21 -8.43 10.39
C GLU A 124 5.17 -8.84 9.34
N ILE A 125 4.13 -8.02 9.15
CA ILE A 125 3.06 -8.27 8.20
C ILE A 125 3.41 -7.69 6.83
N GLY A 126 3.57 -8.56 5.82
CA GLY A 126 4.00 -8.17 4.48
C GLY A 126 2.91 -7.51 3.63
N MET A 127 1.63 -7.76 3.92
CA MET A 127 0.53 -7.31 3.05
C MET A 127 0.49 -5.79 2.80
N PRO A 128 0.65 -4.89 3.80
CA PRO A 128 0.73 -3.45 3.54
C PRO A 128 1.87 -3.06 2.57
N LEU A 129 3.01 -3.75 2.62
CA LEU A 129 4.12 -3.55 1.68
C LEU A 129 3.71 -3.95 0.25
N ASN A 130 3.03 -5.08 0.06
CA ASN A 130 2.51 -5.45 -1.26
C ASN A 130 1.54 -4.39 -1.81
N GLN A 131 0.74 -3.77 -0.95
CA GLN A 131 -0.16 -2.69 -1.36
C GLN A 131 0.63 -1.45 -1.77
N LEU A 132 1.66 -1.04 -1.02
CA LEU A 132 2.57 0.05 -1.40
C LEU A 132 3.22 -0.20 -2.76
N GLY A 133 3.71 -1.42 -3.02
CA GLY A 133 4.26 -1.79 -4.33
C GLY A 133 3.26 -1.65 -5.47
N THR A 134 1.99 -1.96 -5.20
CA THR A 134 0.90 -1.76 -6.17
C THR A 134 0.63 -0.28 -6.45
N LEU A 135 0.72 0.58 -5.43
CA LEU A 135 0.52 2.02 -5.58
C LEU A 135 1.63 2.72 -6.38
N CYS A 136 2.87 2.20 -6.34
CA CYS A 136 3.97 2.71 -7.16
C CYS A 136 3.70 2.63 -8.67
N GLY A 137 2.78 1.76 -9.10
CA GLY A 137 2.37 1.62 -10.49
C GLY A 137 3.57 1.34 -11.41
N ARG A 138 3.77 2.20 -12.42
CA ARG A 138 4.88 2.09 -13.40
C ARG A 138 6.00 3.11 -13.16
N SER A 139 6.02 3.75 -11.99
CA SER A 139 7.12 4.64 -11.59
C SER A 139 8.46 3.93 -11.67
N ASN A 140 9.51 4.67 -12.07
CA ASN A 140 10.89 4.19 -12.10
C ASN A 140 11.07 2.80 -12.75
N VAL A 141 10.37 2.57 -13.87
CA VAL A 141 10.40 1.30 -14.61
C VAL A 141 10.02 0.08 -13.75
N ASN A 142 9.13 0.30 -12.79
CA ASN A 142 8.68 -0.67 -11.79
C ASN A 142 9.73 -1.02 -10.70
N CYS A 143 10.86 -0.32 -10.61
CA CYS A 143 11.84 -0.58 -9.53
C CYS A 143 11.25 -0.36 -8.13
N ASP A 144 10.49 0.73 -7.94
CA ASP A 144 9.87 1.02 -6.64
C ASP A 144 8.89 -0.10 -6.22
N ALA A 145 8.11 -0.61 -7.19
CA ALA A 145 7.20 -1.73 -6.95
C ALA A 145 7.96 -3.02 -6.59
N ALA A 146 9.03 -3.32 -7.31
CA ALA A 146 9.86 -4.50 -7.05
C ALA A 146 10.48 -4.45 -5.65
N PHE A 147 10.95 -3.28 -5.20
CA PHE A 147 11.46 -3.07 -3.85
C PHE A 147 10.43 -3.47 -2.78
N PHE A 148 9.20 -2.95 -2.88
CA PHE A 148 8.15 -3.27 -1.92
C PHE A 148 7.69 -4.74 -1.97
N TYR A 149 7.63 -5.35 -3.14
CA TYR A 149 7.30 -6.78 -3.25
C TYR A 149 8.39 -7.67 -2.64
N LEU A 150 9.66 -7.33 -2.84
CA LEU A 150 10.78 -8.03 -2.20
C LEU A 150 10.77 -7.85 -0.68
N LEU A 151 10.49 -6.65 -0.18
CA LEU A 151 10.32 -6.42 1.26
C LEU A 151 9.17 -7.24 1.82
N CYS A 152 8.01 -7.27 1.15
CA CYS A 152 6.87 -8.09 1.54
C CYS A 152 7.24 -9.57 1.67
N LEU A 153 7.98 -10.12 0.71
CA LEU A 153 8.43 -11.52 0.73
C LEU A 153 9.48 -11.80 1.82
N SER A 154 10.12 -10.76 2.35
CA SER A 154 11.16 -10.87 3.38
C SER A 154 10.62 -10.72 4.80
N THR A 155 9.33 -10.46 4.98
CA THR A 155 8.73 -10.34 6.32
C THR A 155 8.42 -11.71 6.94
N THR A 156 8.18 -11.75 8.26
CA THR A 156 7.79 -12.98 8.98
C THR A 156 6.48 -13.55 8.46
N HIS A 157 5.55 -12.69 8.05
CA HIS A 157 4.24 -13.04 7.51
C HIS A 157 4.08 -12.43 6.10
N PRO A 158 4.70 -13.05 5.08
CA PRO A 158 4.63 -12.55 3.71
C PRO A 158 3.20 -12.64 3.16
N PHE A 159 2.89 -11.81 2.16
CA PHE A 159 1.63 -11.91 1.42
C PHE A 159 1.82 -12.77 0.17
N ASP A 160 1.04 -13.86 0.06
CA ASP A 160 1.18 -14.85 -1.02
C ASP A 160 1.19 -14.24 -2.42
N GLY A 161 0.34 -13.22 -2.67
CA GLY A 161 0.25 -12.57 -3.98
C GLY A 161 1.47 -11.73 -4.37
N ALA A 162 2.43 -11.47 -3.46
CA ALA A 162 3.61 -10.66 -3.77
C ALA A 162 4.55 -11.36 -4.75
N LYS A 163 4.64 -12.70 -4.69
CA LYS A 163 5.48 -13.49 -5.60
C LYS A 163 4.99 -13.38 -7.04
N ASP A 164 3.69 -13.56 -7.26
CA ASP A 164 3.08 -13.46 -8.58
C ASP A 164 3.18 -12.03 -9.14
N ASN A 165 2.99 -11.02 -8.29
CA ASN A 165 3.17 -9.61 -8.67
C ASN A 165 4.60 -9.33 -9.12
N LEU A 166 5.59 -9.84 -8.39
CA LEU A 166 7.01 -9.68 -8.70
C LEU A 166 7.39 -10.44 -9.98
N GLN A 167 6.89 -11.66 -10.17
CA GLN A 167 7.14 -12.44 -11.38
C GLN A 167 6.58 -11.72 -12.63
N MET A 168 5.32 -11.28 -12.59
CA MET A 168 4.73 -10.51 -13.69
C MET A 168 5.51 -9.23 -14.01
N LEU A 169 6.09 -8.60 -12.99
CA LEU A 169 6.94 -7.42 -13.15
C LEU A 169 8.24 -7.78 -13.88
N PHE A 170 8.92 -8.86 -13.47
CA PHE A 170 10.14 -9.32 -14.12
C PHE A 170 9.92 -9.74 -15.57
N GLU A 171 8.85 -10.48 -15.88
CA GLU A 171 8.49 -10.85 -17.27
C GLU A 171 8.26 -9.60 -18.15
N ARG A 172 7.63 -8.56 -17.59
CA ARG A 172 7.48 -7.27 -18.30
C ARG A 172 8.82 -6.57 -18.50
N ASN A 173 9.71 -6.63 -17.52
CA ASN A 173 11.04 -6.02 -17.61
C ASN A 173 11.92 -6.73 -18.64
N GLU A 174 11.86 -8.07 -18.71
CA GLU A 174 12.61 -8.87 -19.68
C GLU A 174 12.28 -8.47 -21.13
N ARG A 175 11.00 -8.26 -21.45
CA ARG A 175 10.60 -7.73 -22.77
C ARG A 175 11.26 -6.39 -23.07
N ARG A 176 11.30 -5.46 -22.10
CA ARG A 176 11.95 -4.15 -22.26
C ARG A 176 13.45 -4.27 -22.44
N PHE A 177 14.09 -5.18 -21.70
CA PHE A 177 15.53 -5.44 -21.81
C PHE A 177 15.90 -5.91 -23.22
N LEU A 178 15.14 -6.86 -23.79
CA LEU A 178 15.34 -7.33 -25.16
C LEU A 178 15.14 -6.22 -26.20
N GLU A 179 14.17 -5.33 -26.00
CA GLU A 179 13.95 -4.17 -26.87
C GLU A 179 15.13 -3.19 -26.84
N PHE A 180 15.66 -2.87 -25.66
CA PHE A 180 16.81 -1.98 -25.51
C PHE A 180 18.07 -2.53 -26.19
N ASN A 181 18.30 -3.84 -26.12
CA ASN A 181 19.43 -4.49 -26.77
C ASN A 181 19.32 -4.45 -28.31
N LYS A 182 18.12 -4.61 -28.87
CA LYS A 182 17.88 -4.47 -30.31
C LYS A 182 18.06 -3.04 -30.82
N GLN A 183 17.76 -2.03 -29.99
CA GLN A 183 17.89 -0.63 -30.37
C GLN A 183 19.35 -0.12 -30.32
N GLN A 184 20.19 -0.69 -29.45
CA GLN A 184 21.62 -0.36 -29.38
C GLN A 184 22.37 -0.65 -30.69
N THR A 185 21.96 -1.66 -31.44
CA THR A 185 22.54 -1.95 -32.76
C THR A 185 22.21 -0.91 -33.83
N LYS A 186 21.24 0.00 -33.60
CA LYS A 186 20.72 0.91 -34.63
C LYS A 186 20.97 2.40 -34.40
N ASN A 187 21.10 2.90 -33.17
CA ASN A 187 21.24 4.34 -32.90
C ASN A 187 22.16 4.63 -31.70
N ARG A 188 23.41 5.02 -31.98
CA ARG A 188 24.44 5.39 -30.97
C ARG A 188 24.42 6.86 -30.53
N ASN A 189 23.72 7.74 -31.24
CA ASN A 189 23.99 9.19 -31.17
C ASN A 189 22.98 10.02 -30.35
N ASP A 190 21.98 9.41 -29.71
CA ASP A 190 20.98 10.15 -28.92
C ASP A 190 20.96 9.68 -27.46
N LYS A 191 21.84 10.27 -26.66
CA LYS A 191 22.05 9.99 -25.23
C LYS A 191 21.44 11.09 -24.38
N THR A 192 20.17 10.93 -24.01
CA THR A 192 19.56 11.77 -22.98
C THR A 192 19.76 11.11 -21.60
N SER A 193 20.03 11.89 -20.56
CA SER A 193 20.22 11.39 -19.19
C SER A 193 19.06 10.48 -18.73
N ASN A 194 17.82 10.86 -19.05
CA ASN A 194 16.63 10.05 -18.75
C ASN A 194 16.61 8.68 -19.45
N ARG A 195 17.17 8.57 -20.65
CA ARG A 195 17.27 7.29 -21.37
C ARG A 195 18.26 6.36 -20.70
N GLU A 196 19.41 6.88 -20.29
CA GLU A 196 20.44 6.11 -19.57
C GLU A 196 19.92 5.65 -18.20
N ILE A 197 19.23 6.50 -17.44
CA ILE A 197 18.60 6.12 -16.16
C ILE A 197 17.58 4.99 -16.38
N ARG A 198 16.67 5.15 -17.36
CA ARG A 198 15.70 4.09 -17.68
C ARG A 198 16.36 2.78 -18.08
N ARG A 199 17.42 2.85 -18.87
CA ARG A 199 18.21 1.68 -19.27
C ARG A 199 18.83 0.99 -18.06
N PHE A 200 19.50 1.75 -17.19
CA PHE A 200 20.07 1.24 -15.96
C PHE A 200 19.02 0.53 -15.10
N LEU A 201 17.84 1.12 -14.91
CA LEU A 201 16.76 0.51 -14.12
C LEU A 201 16.27 -0.82 -14.73
N VAL A 202 16.17 -0.91 -16.06
CA VAL A 202 15.82 -2.16 -16.75
C VAL A 202 16.91 -3.23 -16.56
N GLU A 203 18.17 -2.87 -16.75
CA GLU A 203 19.32 -3.77 -16.57
C GLU A 203 19.43 -4.25 -15.11
N PHE A 204 19.25 -3.34 -14.15
CA PHE A 204 19.23 -3.63 -12.72
C PHE A 204 18.15 -4.66 -12.36
N LEU A 205 16.91 -4.46 -12.81
CA LEU A 205 15.83 -5.40 -12.57
C LEU A 205 16.07 -6.76 -13.26
N HIS A 206 16.69 -6.76 -14.45
CA HIS A 206 17.02 -8.00 -15.15
C HIS A 206 18.06 -8.82 -14.37
N VAL A 207 19.16 -8.18 -13.93
CA VAL A 207 20.17 -8.85 -13.10
C VAL A 207 19.58 -9.33 -11.78
N THR A 208 18.74 -8.51 -11.14
CA THR A 208 18.04 -8.89 -9.90
C THR A 208 17.19 -10.16 -10.10
N HIS A 209 16.45 -10.24 -11.22
CA HIS A 209 15.66 -11.42 -11.54
C HIS A 209 16.52 -12.69 -11.65
N GLN A 210 17.63 -12.62 -12.41
CA GLN A 210 18.54 -13.74 -12.61
C GLN A 210 19.22 -14.20 -11.30
N LEU A 211 19.56 -13.26 -10.41
CA LEU A 211 20.11 -13.56 -9.09
C LEU A 211 19.08 -14.25 -8.18
N LEU A 212 17.81 -13.90 -8.27
CA LEU A 212 16.76 -14.53 -7.49
C LEU A 212 16.41 -15.93 -8.02
N GLU A 213 16.41 -16.15 -9.33
CA GLU A 213 16.20 -17.48 -9.91
C GLU A 213 17.36 -18.44 -9.58
N SER A 214 18.61 -17.97 -9.64
CA SER A 214 19.79 -18.79 -9.35
C SER A 214 19.91 -19.22 -7.88
N ASN A 215 19.33 -18.47 -6.94
CA ASN A 215 19.28 -18.83 -5.52
C ASN A 215 18.10 -19.75 -5.15
N ASN A 216 17.19 -20.05 -6.09
CA ASN A 216 16.06 -20.97 -5.89
C ASN A 216 16.31 -22.37 -6.52
N MET A 217 17.53 -22.63 -7.00
CA MET A 217 18.04 -23.97 -7.38
C MET A 217 19.01 -24.47 -6.31
#